data_AF-A0AAP7J683-F1
#
_entry.id   AF-A0AAP7J683-F1
#
_cell.length_a   1.000
_cell.length_b   1.000
_cell.length_c   1.000
_cell.angle_alpha   90.00
_cell.angle_beta   90.00
_cell.angle_gamma   90.00
#
_symmetry.space_group_name_H-M   'P 1'
#
loop_
_entity.id
_entity.type
_entity.pdbx_description
1 polymer ?
#
loop_
_entity_poly.entity_id
_entity_poly.type
_entity_poly.pdbx_seq_one_letter_code
_entity_poly.pdbx_strand_id
1 'polypeptide(L)'
;MSAVPDLATMQLLLRQGRWPALLSLGLLLVALLLLGIEAGVAMIAAGLLLLSVGAGLVQAYHAWRVGLDASLLQLLRDEGLEGEAAARRTDQLLQDSGLRRTPADAPLRGWDVRWAGMRRLLLRQYLLTAVQAALLVLAVVWPQT
;
A
#
# COMPACT_ATOMS: atom_id res chain seq x y z
N MET A 1 -18.01 -21.13 -5.47
CA MET A 1 -17.22 -20.50 -6.56
C MET A 1 -17.14 -19.01 -6.23
N SER A 2 -16.00 -18.52 -5.72
CA SER A 2 -15.82 -17.09 -5.55
C SER A 2 -15.61 -16.48 -6.93
N ALA A 3 -16.63 -15.83 -7.47
CA ALA A 3 -16.50 -15.09 -8.72
C ALA A 3 -15.38 -14.07 -8.54
N VAL A 4 -14.34 -14.21 -9.36
CA VAL A 4 -13.23 -13.28 -9.41
C VAL A 4 -13.82 -11.94 -9.81
N PRO A 5 -13.62 -10.86 -9.04
CA PRO A 5 -14.17 -9.56 -9.39
C PRO A 5 -13.71 -9.16 -10.78
N ASP A 6 -14.57 -8.50 -11.54
CA ASP A 6 -14.14 -7.91 -12.81
C ASP A 6 -12.99 -6.90 -12.60
N LEU A 7 -12.13 -6.74 -13.60
CA LEU A 7 -10.98 -5.84 -13.59
C LEU A 7 -11.36 -4.41 -13.18
N ALA A 8 -12.51 -3.92 -13.63
CA ALA A 8 -13.01 -2.60 -13.25
C ALA A 8 -13.27 -2.50 -11.73
N THR A 9 -13.81 -3.57 -11.14
CA THR A 9 -14.07 -3.64 -9.69
C THR A 9 -12.75 -3.71 -8.92
N MET A 10 -11.78 -4.50 -9.39
CA MET A 10 -10.45 -4.58 -8.77
C MET A 10 -9.74 -3.23 -8.79
N GLN A 11 -9.76 -2.55 -9.94
CA GLN A 11 -9.17 -1.22 -10.09
C GLN A 11 -9.81 -0.21 -9.13
N LEU A 12 -11.14 -0.18 -9.04
CA LEU A 12 -11.85 0.72 -8.14
C LEU A 12 -11.44 0.49 -6.68
N LEU A 13 -11.36 -0.76 -6.24
CA LEU A 13 -10.96 -1.12 -4.88
C LEU A 13 -9.52 -0.70 -4.58
N LEU A 14 -8.57 -0.88 -5.50
CA LEU A 14 -7.19 -0.41 -5.29
C LEU A 14 -7.10 1.11 -5.26
N ARG A 15 -7.90 1.83 -6.07
CA ARG A 15 -7.96 3.31 -6.03
C ARG A 15 -8.47 3.85 -4.70
N GLN A 16 -9.26 3.09 -3.95
CA GLN A 16 -9.67 3.49 -2.59
C GLN A 16 -8.47 3.61 -1.64
N GLY A 17 -7.36 2.93 -1.92
CA GLY A 17 -6.10 3.06 -1.18
C GLY A 17 -5.50 4.48 -1.17
N ARG A 18 -6.00 5.41 -2.01
CA ARG A 18 -5.58 6.81 -1.98
C ARG A 18 -6.02 7.54 -0.69
N TRP A 19 -7.17 7.18 -0.13
CA TRP A 19 -7.65 7.80 1.11
C TRP A 19 -6.76 7.52 2.33
N PRO A 20 -6.43 6.25 2.66
CA PRO A 20 -5.49 5.96 3.74
C PRO A 20 -4.09 6.52 3.45
N ALA A 21 -3.66 6.65 2.18
CA ALA A 21 -2.42 7.32 1.82
C ALA A 21 -2.41 8.80 2.23
N LEU A 22 -3.46 9.55 1.89
CA LEU A 22 -3.59 10.95 2.28
C LEU A 22 -3.67 11.13 3.80
N LEU A 23 -4.43 10.28 4.48
CA LEU A 23 -4.52 10.30 5.93
C LEU A 23 -3.16 10.02 6.58
N SER A 24 -2.46 8.97 6.14
CA SER A 24 -1.13 8.60 6.64
C SER A 24 -0.09 9.70 6.42
N LEU A 25 -0.14 10.39 5.28
CA LEU A 25 0.71 11.56 5.02
C LEU A 25 0.40 12.70 5.99
N GLY A 26 -0.88 12.99 6.24
CA GLY A 26 -1.29 13.97 7.24
C GLY A 26 -0.78 13.62 8.64
N LEU A 27 -0.94 12.36 9.06
CA LEU A 27 -0.43 11.85 10.34
C LEU A 27 1.10 11.94 10.43
N LEU A 28 1.80 11.67 9.32
CA LEU A 28 3.26 11.76 9.23
C LEU A 28 3.72 13.22 9.42
N LEU A 29 3.06 14.17 8.75
CA LEU A 29 3.34 15.60 8.92
C LEU A 29 3.14 16.05 10.36
N VAL A 30 2.04 15.63 11.00
CA VAL A 30 1.78 15.93 12.42
C VAL A 30 2.87 15.34 13.32
N ALA A 31 3.26 14.08 13.11
CA ALA A 31 4.30 13.43 13.91
C ALA A 31 5.66 14.15 13.79
N LEU A 32 6.04 14.57 12.58
CA LEU A 32 7.26 15.34 12.34
C LEU A 32 7.19 16.74 12.98
N LEU A 33 6.02 17.39 12.92
CA LEU A 33 5.81 18.70 13.53
C LEU A 33 5.96 18.63 15.06
N LEU A 34 5.33 17.63 15.70
CA LEU A 34 5.45 17.41 17.14
C LEU A 34 6.89 17.14 17.55
N LEU A 35 7.63 16.35 16.76
CA LEU A 35 9.04 16.07 17.04
C LEU A 35 9.93 17.31 16.87
N GLY A 36 9.57 18.24 15.98
CA GLY A 36 10.36 19.43 15.65
C GLY A 36 10.05 20.67 16.49
N ILE A 37 8.84 20.79 17.04
CA ILE A 37 8.41 21.99 17.78
C ILE A 37 8.49 21.79 19.30
N GLU A 38 8.18 20.60 19.81
CA GLU A 38 8.08 20.37 21.24
C GLU A 38 9.47 20.19 21.86
N ALA A 39 9.98 21.23 22.52
CA ALA A 39 11.19 21.14 23.32
C ALA A 39 10.89 20.41 24.64
N GLY A 40 11.42 19.19 24.80
CA GLY A 40 11.26 18.42 26.04
C GLY A 40 10.25 17.28 25.97
N VAL A 41 9.93 16.77 24.77
CA VAL A 41 9.15 15.53 24.63
C VAL A 41 9.80 14.41 25.44
N ALA A 42 9.03 13.77 26.31
CA ALA A 42 9.50 12.62 27.06
C ALA A 42 10.06 11.55 26.12
N MET A 43 11.17 10.92 26.51
CA MET A 43 11.89 9.96 25.65
C MET A 43 10.98 8.86 25.05
N ILE A 44 10.01 8.39 25.84
CA ILE A 44 9.03 7.40 25.40
C ILE A 44 8.08 7.98 24.34
N ALA A 45 7.55 9.18 24.56
CA ALA A 45 6.70 9.88 23.59
C ALA A 45 7.46 10.15 22.28
N ALA A 46 8.73 10.56 22.36
CA ALA A 46 9.59 10.74 21.19
C ALA A 46 9.83 9.41 20.44
N GLY A 47 10.04 8.32 21.17
CA GLY A 47 10.14 6.97 20.59
C GLY A 47 8.86 6.54 19.87
N LEU A 48 7.69 6.81 20.44
CA LEU A 48 6.39 6.53 19.83
C LEU A 48 6.16 7.38 18.57
N LEU A 49 6.56 8.66 18.58
CA LEU A 49 6.52 9.52 17.39
C LEU A 49 7.43 8.99 16.28
N LEU A 50 8.67 8.58 16.60
CA LEU A 50 9.58 7.98 15.62
C LEU A 50 9.03 6.68 15.03
N LEU A 51 8.41 5.82 15.85
CA LEU A 51 7.73 4.62 15.36
C LEU A 51 6.54 4.96 14.47
N SER A 52 5.76 6.00 14.80
CA SER A 52 4.67 6.50 13.95
C SER A 52 5.21 6.99 12.60
N VAL A 53 6.30 7.75 12.60
CA VAL A 53 7.01 8.18 11.37
C VAL A 53 7.44 6.96 10.54
N GLY A 54 8.09 5.97 11.16
CA GLY A 54 8.49 4.73 10.50
C GLY A 54 7.31 3.97 9.88
N ALA A 55 6.20 3.84 10.61
CA ALA A 55 4.97 3.24 10.09
C ALA A 55 4.42 4.02 8.88
N GLY A 56 4.44 5.37 8.93
CA GLY A 56 4.04 6.23 7.82
C GLY A 56 4.92 6.05 6.57
N LEU A 57 6.24 5.89 6.72
CA LEU A 57 7.13 5.62 5.58
C LEU A 57 6.87 4.25 4.95
N VAL A 58 6.68 3.21 5.76
CA VAL A 58 6.32 1.88 5.27
C VAL A 58 4.94 1.91 4.60
N GLN A 59 3.99 2.67 5.14
CA GLN A 59 2.68 2.90 4.55
C GLN A 59 2.81 3.58 3.18
N ALA A 60 3.64 4.60 3.05
CA ALA A 60 3.87 5.32 1.80
C ALA A 60 4.42 4.40 0.70
N TYR A 61 5.35 3.49 1.05
CA TYR A 61 5.82 2.45 0.14
C TYR A 61 4.68 1.55 -0.35
N HIS A 62 3.82 1.10 0.56
CA HIS A 62 2.64 0.30 0.21
C HIS A 62 1.63 1.08 -0.65
N ALA A 63 1.38 2.36 -0.34
CA ALA A 63 0.50 3.23 -1.09
C ALA A 63 0.97 3.42 -2.53
N TRP A 64 2.27 3.67 -2.71
CA TRP A 64 2.89 3.77 -4.03
C TRP A 64 2.74 2.46 -4.83
N ARG A 65 3.01 1.32 -4.20
CA ARG A 65 2.86 0.01 -4.83
C ARG A 65 1.41 -0.31 -5.24
N VAL A 66 0.44 0.00 -4.37
CA VAL A 66 -0.99 -0.16 -4.68
C VAL A 66 -1.41 0.76 -5.84
N GLY A 67 -0.86 1.97 -5.92
CA GLY A 67 -1.08 2.90 -7.02
C GLY A 67 -0.54 2.39 -8.36
N LEU A 68 0.66 1.80 -8.36
CA LEU A 68 1.22 1.13 -9.53
C LEU A 68 0.33 -0.04 -9.99
N ASP A 69 -0.11 -0.89 -9.05
CA ASP A 69 -1.00 -2.02 -9.36
C ASP A 69 -2.32 -1.54 -9.97
N ALA A 70 -2.92 -0.46 -9.44
CA ALA A 70 -4.14 0.13 -9.99
C ALA A 70 -3.95 0.69 -11.40
N SER A 71 -2.80 1.31 -11.69
CA SER A 71 -2.47 1.84 -13.02
C SER A 71 -2.23 0.72 -14.04
N LEU A 72 -1.61 -0.39 -13.63
CA LEU A 72 -1.48 -1.58 -14.47
C LEU A 72 -2.84 -2.18 -14.83
N LEU A 73 -3.75 -2.31 -13.85
CA LEU A 73 -5.11 -2.77 -14.12
C LEU A 73 -5.86 -1.84 -15.07
N GLN A 74 -5.64 -0.53 -14.97
CA GLN A 74 -6.19 0.44 -15.92
C GLN A 74 -5.69 0.18 -17.33
N LEU A 75 -4.38 0.01 -17.52
CA LEU A 75 -3.79 -0.28 -18.83
C LEU A 75 -4.37 -1.56 -19.45
N LEU A 76 -4.48 -2.64 -18.67
CA LEU A 76 -5.02 -3.92 -19.15
C LEU A 76 -6.49 -3.79 -19.58
N ARG A 77 -7.27 -3.01 -18.82
CA ARG A 77 -8.67 -2.72 -19.16
C ARG A 77 -8.77 -1.84 -20.40
N ASP A 78 -7.91 -0.85 -20.55
CA ASP A 78 -7.87 0.04 -21.73
C ASP A 78 -7.42 -0.75 -22.99
N GLU A 79 -6.62 -1.81 -22.83
CA GLU A 79 -6.30 -2.80 -23.88
C GLU A 79 -7.43 -3.84 -24.11
N GLY A 80 -8.52 -3.80 -23.34
CA GLY A 80 -9.66 -4.72 -23.46
C GLY A 80 -9.35 -6.17 -23.07
N LEU A 81 -8.30 -6.38 -22.26
CA LEU A 81 -7.86 -7.73 -21.87
C LEU A 81 -8.48 -8.15 -20.55
N GLU A 82 -9.01 -9.37 -20.47
CA GLU A 82 -9.56 -9.94 -19.25
C GLU A 82 -8.93 -11.31 -18.91
N GLY A 83 -9.03 -11.70 -17.63
CA GLY A 83 -8.63 -13.01 -17.13
C GLY A 83 -7.22 -13.45 -17.54
N GLU A 84 -7.12 -14.60 -18.21
CA GLU A 84 -5.85 -15.19 -18.62
C GLU A 84 -5.08 -14.33 -19.65
N ALA A 85 -5.79 -13.57 -20.49
CA ALA A 85 -5.17 -12.68 -21.47
C ALA A 85 -4.48 -11.50 -20.76
N ALA A 86 -5.13 -10.93 -19.76
CA ALA A 86 -4.55 -9.90 -18.89
C ALA A 86 -3.34 -10.42 -18.09
N ALA A 87 -3.42 -11.67 -17.60
CA ALA A 87 -2.32 -12.34 -16.90
C ALA A 87 -1.08 -12.50 -17.79
N ARG A 88 -1.27 -12.97 -19.03
CA ARG A 88 -0.18 -13.12 -20.01
C ARG A 88 0.44 -11.79 -20.39
N ARG A 89 -0.38 -10.76 -20.64
CA ARG A 89 0.10 -9.41 -20.96
C ARG A 89 0.91 -8.80 -19.83
N THR A 90 0.47 -8.98 -18.59
CA THR A 90 1.23 -8.53 -17.40
C THR A 90 2.59 -9.23 -17.33
N ASP A 91 2.64 -10.53 -17.60
CA ASP A 91 3.89 -11.29 -17.56
C ASP A 91 4.84 -10.90 -18.69
N GLN A 92 4.31 -10.61 -19.88
CA GLN A 92 5.09 -10.03 -20.99
C GLN A 92 5.68 -8.67 -20.61
N LEU A 93 4.86 -7.76 -20.08
CA LEU A 93 5.35 -6.45 -19.62
C LEU A 93 6.46 -6.57 -18.55
N LEU A 94 6.33 -7.54 -17.64
CA LEU A 94 7.35 -7.81 -16.62
C LEU A 94 8.62 -8.46 -17.19
N GLN A 95 8.50 -9.26 -18.25
CA GLN A 95 9.64 -9.82 -18.98
C GLN A 95 10.37 -8.73 -19.78
N ASP A 96 9.63 -7.94 -20.56
CA ASP A 96 10.18 -6.88 -21.41
C ASP A 96 10.88 -5.78 -20.58
N SER A 97 10.39 -5.51 -19.38
CA SER A 97 11.02 -4.58 -18.43
C SER A 97 12.21 -5.15 -17.66
N GLY A 98 12.56 -6.43 -17.87
CA GLY A 98 13.64 -7.11 -17.14
C GLY A 98 13.36 -7.33 -15.65
N LEU A 99 12.15 -7.03 -15.18
CA LEU A 99 11.74 -7.17 -13.78
C LEU A 99 11.38 -8.62 -13.41
N ARG A 100 11.11 -9.48 -14.39
CA ARG A 100 10.88 -10.92 -14.20
C ARG A 100 12.18 -11.70 -14.41
N ARG A 101 12.84 -12.08 -13.31
CA ARG A 101 13.97 -13.04 -13.30
C ARG A 101 13.54 -14.51 -13.25
N THR A 102 12.24 -14.79 -13.22
CA THR A 102 11.70 -16.15 -13.15
C THR A 102 11.65 -16.74 -14.57
N PRO A 103 12.06 -18.02 -14.77
CA PRO A 103 12.10 -18.64 -16.10
C PRO A 103 10.77 -18.54 -16.83
N ALA A 104 10.83 -18.41 -18.15
CA ALA A 104 9.66 -18.29 -19.04
C ALA A 104 8.64 -19.44 -18.86
N ASP A 105 9.10 -20.60 -18.40
CA ASP A 105 8.30 -21.81 -18.14
C ASP A 105 7.65 -21.87 -16.75
N ALA A 106 7.81 -20.84 -15.91
CA ALA A 106 7.11 -20.83 -14.63
C ALA A 106 5.60 -20.78 -14.86
N PRO A 107 4.81 -21.68 -14.22
CA PRO A 107 3.37 -21.76 -14.43
C PRO A 107 2.75 -20.39 -14.20
N LEU A 108 1.91 -19.96 -15.15
CA LEU A 108 1.16 -18.71 -15.06
C LEU A 108 0.43 -18.70 -13.72
N ARG A 109 0.78 -17.76 -12.84
CA ARG A 109 0.04 -17.57 -11.60
C ARG A 109 -1.35 -17.11 -11.99
N GLY A 110 -2.35 -17.95 -11.70
CA GLY A 110 -3.75 -17.66 -11.93
C GLY A 110 -4.13 -16.29 -11.37
N TRP A 111 -5.07 -15.64 -12.06
CA TRP A 111 -5.50 -14.28 -11.76
C TRP A 111 -5.94 -14.10 -10.28
N ASP A 112 -6.52 -15.15 -9.69
CA ASP A 112 -6.94 -15.21 -8.28
C ASP A 112 -5.81 -14.97 -7.29
N VAL A 113 -4.64 -15.57 -7.55
CA VAL A 113 -3.47 -15.45 -6.67
C VAL A 113 -2.91 -14.03 -6.74
N ARG A 114 -2.96 -13.40 -7.92
CA ARG A 114 -2.54 -11.99 -8.11
C ARG A 114 -3.48 -11.05 -7.38
N TRP A 115 -4.79 -11.25 -7.54
CA TRP A 115 -5.80 -10.47 -6.85
C TRP A 115 -5.68 -10.59 -5.32
N ALA A 116 -5.47 -11.81 -4.80
CA ALA A 116 -5.26 -12.01 -3.37
C ALA A 116 -4.00 -11.28 -2.86
N GLY A 117 -2.95 -11.18 -3.68
CA GLY A 117 -1.75 -10.39 -3.41
C GLY A 117 -2.05 -8.89 -3.33
N MET A 118 -2.70 -8.33 -4.36
CA MET A 118 -3.09 -6.92 -4.42
C MET A 118 -4.00 -6.52 -3.24
N ARG A 119 -5.00 -7.35 -2.93
CA ARG A 119 -5.89 -7.13 -1.79
C ARG A 119 -5.14 -7.16 -0.46
N ARG A 120 -4.18 -8.06 -0.30
CA ARG A 120 -3.36 -8.13 0.92
C ARG A 120 -2.48 -6.90 1.09
N LEU A 121 -1.97 -6.32 -0.01
CA LEU A 121 -1.23 -5.05 0.02
C LEU A 121 -2.13 -3.90 0.49
N LEU A 122 -3.35 -3.81 -0.06
CA LEU A 122 -4.34 -2.81 0.37
C LEU A 122 -4.68 -2.95 1.86
N LEU A 123 -4.95 -4.17 2.34
CA LEU A 123 -5.22 -4.42 3.76
C LEU A 123 -4.03 -4.04 4.66
N ARG A 124 -2.80 -4.34 4.24
CA ARG A 124 -1.58 -3.92 4.96
C ARG A 124 -1.47 -2.40 5.03
N GLN A 125 -1.83 -1.69 3.96
CA GLN A 125 -1.84 -0.23 3.95
C GLN A 125 -2.82 0.35 4.99
N TYR A 126 -4.04 -0.18 5.07
CA TYR A 126 -5.00 0.21 6.10
C TYR A 126 -4.50 -0.10 7.52
N LEU A 127 -3.94 -1.29 7.72
CA LEU A 127 -3.39 -1.69 9.01
C LEU A 127 -2.24 -0.77 9.45
N LEU A 128 -1.31 -0.45 8.55
CA LEU A 128 -0.20 0.47 8.84
C LEU A 128 -0.70 1.88 9.18
N THR A 129 -1.73 2.35 8.48
CA THR A 129 -2.36 3.65 8.77
C THR A 129 -3.00 3.65 10.17
N ALA A 130 -3.69 2.56 10.53
CA ALA A 130 -4.27 2.40 11.87
C ALA A 130 -3.20 2.34 12.97
N VAL A 131 -2.12 1.58 12.74
CA VAL A 131 -0.98 1.49 13.67
C VAL A 131 -0.31 2.86 13.84
N GLN A 132 -0.06 3.58 12.74
CA GLN A 132 0.51 4.93 12.77
C GLN A 132 -0.36 5.88 13.59
N ALA A 133 -1.67 5.87 13.38
CA ALA A 133 -2.62 6.69 14.13
C ALA A 133 -2.60 6.33 15.63
N ALA A 134 -2.64 5.04 15.97
CA ALA A 134 -2.58 4.58 17.35
C ALA A 134 -1.29 5.02 18.05
N LEU A 135 -0.13 4.87 17.39
CA LEU A 135 1.16 5.32 17.92
C LEU A 135 1.18 6.83 18.17
N LEU A 136 0.62 7.61 17.24
CA LEU A 136 0.54 9.07 17.39
C LEU A 136 -0.35 9.46 18.57
N VAL A 137 -1.53 8.86 18.70
CA VAL A 137 -2.45 9.10 19.82
C VAL A 137 -1.79 8.73 21.15
N LEU A 138 -1.13 7.57 21.21
CA LEU A 138 -0.39 7.15 22.40
C LEU A 138 0.72 8.13 22.77
N ALA A 139 1.47 8.63 21.77
CA ALA A 139 2.52 9.62 22.02
C ALA A 139 1.98 10.92 22.61
N VAL A 140 0.82 11.39 22.10
CA VAL A 140 0.18 12.64 22.56
C VAL A 140 -0.43 12.50 23.95
N VAL A 141 -1.04 11.35 24.26
CA VAL A 141 -1.66 11.09 25.57
C VAL A 141 -0.62 10.69 26.63
N TRP A 142 0.61 10.34 26.21
CA TRP A 142 1.66 9.95 27.14
C TRP A 142 2.01 11.09 28.11
N PRO A 143 2.08 10.81 29.43
CA PRO A 143 2.46 11.83 30.41
C PRO A 143 3.89 12.31 30.18
N GLN A 144 4.08 13.62 30.13
CA GLN A 144 5.38 14.27 29.88
C GLN A 144 6.19 14.51 31.18
N THR A 145 5.85 13.79 32.24
CA THR A 145 6.42 13.94 33.59
C THR A 145 7.85 13.41 33.69
#